data_AF-A0A6M0J950-F1
#
_entry.id   AF-A0A6M0J950-F1
#
_cell.length_a   1.000
_cell.length_b   1.000
_cell.length_c   1.000
_cell.angle_alpha   90.00
_cell.angle_beta   90.00
_cell.angle_gamma   90.00
#
_symmetry.space_group_name_H-M   'P 1'
#
loop_
_entity.id
_entity.type
_entity.pdbx_description
1 polymer ?
#
loop_
_entity_poly.entity_id
_entity_poly.type
_entity_poly.pdbx_seq_one_letter_code
_entity_poly.pdbx_strand_id
1 'polypeptide(L)'
;MNFSSARQYFYQEIQQADEHIDLAKAALYIAQEEYPKLDPEEYLNALDTMAWELQERLPDSRYPLRIIQGINQYLYDDLKFSGNKIDYYDPRNSFFNDVIDRRLGIPITLALVYLEVARRIDFPMVGVGMPGHFLIRPDVPDIEIFVDAFNGGEIIFAQDCEERLSQIYQQPVTLQPEFLAVVSNRQFLARMLTNIKFIYLKQQELEKTLAAIERILLLFPNVTLELRDRGLISYQLGNYPQAVDDLQNYLAKVPDAQDASVIRRLLTELGRD
;
A
#
# COMPACT_ATOMS: atom_id res chain seq x y z
N MET A 1 5.21 21.86 11.21
CA MET A 1 6.15 20.87 10.65
C MET A 1 6.69 21.41 9.35
N ASN A 2 7.99 21.32 9.11
CA ASN A 2 8.59 21.73 7.83
C ASN A 2 8.71 20.49 6.95
N PHE A 3 7.67 20.20 6.16
CA PHE A 3 7.63 19.03 5.29
C PHE A 3 8.49 19.22 4.05
N SER A 4 9.01 18.12 3.49
CA SER A 4 9.50 18.09 2.11
C SER A 4 8.36 18.51 1.16
N SER A 5 8.68 19.06 -0.01
CA SER A 5 7.66 19.41 -1.02
C SER A 5 6.81 18.19 -1.38
N ALA A 6 7.43 17.02 -1.58
CA ALA A 6 6.76 15.75 -1.82
C ALA A 6 5.73 15.41 -0.73
N ARG A 7 6.11 15.56 0.55
CA ARG A 7 5.21 15.29 1.67
C ARG A 7 4.08 16.32 1.78
N GLN A 8 4.30 17.57 1.38
CA GLN A 8 3.23 18.58 1.29
C GLN A 8 2.21 18.19 0.23
N TYR A 9 2.67 17.76 -0.96
CA TYR A 9 1.78 17.31 -2.03
C TYR A 9 1.01 16.04 -1.64
N PHE A 10 1.69 15.05 -1.04
CA PHE A 10 1.02 13.88 -0.48
C PHE A 10 -0.06 14.28 0.53
N TYR A 11 0.28 15.17 1.48
CA TYR A 11 -0.67 15.63 2.49
C TYR A 11 -1.89 16.32 1.88
N GLN A 12 -1.69 17.18 0.87
CA GLN A 12 -2.78 17.84 0.16
C GLN A 12 -3.70 16.84 -0.55
N GLU A 13 -3.13 15.84 -1.24
CA GLU A 13 -3.89 14.81 -1.95
C GLU A 13 -4.79 14.00 -1.00
N ILE A 14 -4.28 13.61 0.18
CA ILE A 14 -5.04 12.81 1.14
C ILE A 14 -6.07 13.60 1.96
N GLN A 15 -6.14 14.94 1.81
CA GLN A 15 -7.20 15.76 2.40
C GLN A 15 -8.54 15.65 1.64
N GLN A 16 -8.53 15.10 0.42
CA GLN A 16 -9.75 14.88 -0.34
C GLN A 16 -10.68 13.86 0.36
N ALA A 17 -11.96 13.82 -0.01
CA ALA A 17 -12.82 12.69 0.36
C ALA A 17 -12.19 11.39 -0.15
N ASP A 18 -12.35 10.27 0.58
CA ASP A 18 -11.57 9.04 0.31
C ASP A 18 -11.67 8.58 -1.14
N GLU A 19 -12.90 8.55 -1.69
CA GLU A 19 -13.22 8.20 -3.08
C GLU A 19 -12.63 9.15 -4.14
N HIS A 20 -12.22 10.36 -3.75
CA HIS A 20 -11.64 11.38 -4.63
C HIS A 20 -10.11 11.45 -4.54
N ILE A 21 -9.47 10.69 -3.63
CA ILE A 21 -8.01 10.58 -3.56
C ILE A 21 -7.52 9.90 -4.84
N ASP A 22 -6.62 10.58 -5.57
CA ASP A 22 -5.91 9.98 -6.69
C ASP A 22 -4.78 9.07 -6.16
N LEU A 23 -5.01 7.75 -6.20
CA LEU A 23 -4.08 6.76 -5.67
C LEU A 23 -2.73 6.79 -6.39
N ALA A 24 -2.70 6.92 -7.72
CA ALA A 24 -1.47 7.01 -8.49
C ALA A 24 -0.64 8.23 -8.06
N LYS A 25 -1.27 9.41 -7.97
CA LYS A 25 -0.60 10.64 -7.52
C LYS A 25 -0.05 10.50 -6.11
N ALA A 26 -0.88 10.05 -5.16
CA ALA A 26 -0.47 9.87 -3.78
C ALA A 26 0.69 8.86 -3.65
N ALA A 27 0.66 7.76 -4.41
CA ALA A 27 1.75 6.78 -4.47
C ALA A 27 3.04 7.35 -5.10
N LEU A 28 2.94 8.23 -6.10
CA LEU A 28 4.10 8.91 -6.68
C LEU A 28 4.68 9.97 -5.74
N TYR A 29 3.86 10.67 -4.96
CA TYR A 29 4.36 11.58 -3.92
C TYR A 29 5.06 10.82 -2.78
N ILE A 30 4.60 9.61 -2.44
CA ILE A 30 5.32 8.69 -1.54
C ILE A 30 6.71 8.36 -2.10
N ALA A 31 6.81 8.10 -3.41
CA ALA A 31 8.07 7.80 -4.07
C ALA A 31 8.99 9.02 -4.23
N GLN A 32 8.42 10.21 -4.48
CA GLN A 32 9.17 11.45 -4.67
C GLN A 32 9.96 11.86 -3.42
N GLU A 33 9.57 11.40 -2.24
CA GLU A 33 10.35 11.60 -1.02
C GLU A 33 11.65 10.78 -1.00
N GLU A 34 11.66 9.57 -1.59
CA GLU A 34 12.87 8.76 -1.81
C GLU A 34 13.65 9.23 -3.04
N TYR A 35 12.95 9.72 -4.06
CA TYR A 35 13.50 10.17 -5.34
C TYR A 35 13.14 11.65 -5.59
N PRO A 36 13.88 12.63 -5.03
CA PRO A 36 13.51 14.05 -5.09
C PRO A 36 13.45 14.66 -6.50
N LYS A 37 14.04 14.00 -7.50
CA LYS A 37 14.02 14.42 -8.92
C LYS A 37 12.91 13.76 -9.73
N LEU A 38 12.14 12.87 -9.12
CA LEU A 38 11.00 12.21 -9.75
C LEU A 38 9.97 13.25 -10.19
N ASP A 39 9.53 13.15 -11.43
CA ASP A 39 8.38 13.90 -11.95
C ASP A 39 7.14 12.99 -11.98
N PRO A 40 6.17 13.17 -11.07
CA PRO A 40 4.96 12.35 -11.05
C PRO A 40 4.18 12.37 -12.37
N GLU A 41 4.19 13.49 -13.10
CA GLU A 41 3.40 13.61 -14.33
C GLU A 41 3.92 12.67 -15.43
N GLU A 42 5.22 12.35 -15.47
CA GLU A 42 5.78 11.37 -16.40
C GLU A 42 5.12 10.00 -16.24
N TYR A 43 4.93 9.56 -15.00
CA TYR A 43 4.35 8.25 -14.68
C TYR A 43 2.83 8.22 -14.85
N LEU A 44 2.15 9.33 -14.58
CA LEU A 44 0.72 9.46 -14.87
C LEU A 44 0.45 9.36 -16.38
N ASN A 45 1.26 10.06 -17.19
CA ASN A 45 1.20 9.99 -18.65
C ASN A 45 1.55 8.58 -19.17
N ALA A 46 2.46 7.86 -18.51
CA ALA A 46 2.75 6.47 -18.84
C ALA A 46 1.52 5.57 -18.64
N LEU A 47 0.77 5.76 -17.54
CA LEU A 47 -0.48 5.02 -17.30
C LEU A 47 -1.58 5.40 -18.31
N ASP A 48 -1.66 6.67 -18.71
CA ASP A 48 -2.57 7.12 -19.78
C ASP A 48 -2.22 6.46 -21.12
N THR A 49 -0.94 6.38 -21.45
CA THR A 49 -0.44 5.71 -22.65
C THR A 49 -0.79 4.22 -22.62
N MET A 50 -0.55 3.54 -21.49
CA MET A 50 -0.91 2.13 -21.32
C MET A 50 -2.41 1.89 -21.52
N ALA A 51 -3.26 2.76 -20.96
CA ALA A 51 -4.70 2.65 -21.10
C ALA A 51 -5.17 2.90 -22.54
N TRP A 52 -4.60 3.88 -23.22
CA TRP A 52 -4.90 4.17 -24.63
C TRP A 52 -4.53 2.99 -25.54
N GLU A 53 -3.32 2.44 -25.40
CA GLU A 53 -2.88 1.27 -26.16
C GLU A 53 -3.75 0.03 -25.89
N LEU A 54 -4.16 -0.17 -24.63
CA LEU A 54 -5.07 -1.26 -24.28
C LEU A 54 -6.45 -1.05 -24.90
N GLN A 55 -6.98 0.17 -24.88
CA GLN A 55 -8.31 0.48 -25.40
C GLN A 55 -8.43 0.17 -26.90
N GLU A 56 -7.37 0.39 -27.69
CA GLU A 56 -7.34 0.01 -29.11
C GLU A 56 -7.37 -1.50 -29.35
N ARG A 57 -6.95 -2.30 -28.37
CA ARG A 57 -6.89 -3.78 -28.45
C ARG A 57 -8.16 -4.45 -27.93
N LEU A 58 -8.93 -3.75 -27.10
CA LEU A 58 -10.13 -4.30 -26.48
C LEU A 58 -11.23 -4.50 -27.54
N PRO A 59 -11.99 -5.61 -27.46
CA PRO A 59 -13.12 -5.82 -28.36
C PRO A 59 -14.24 -4.80 -28.08
N ASP A 60 -15.01 -4.46 -29.11
CA ASP A 60 -16.20 -3.60 -28.99
C ASP A 60 -17.19 -4.10 -27.93
N SER A 61 -17.26 -5.43 -27.76
CA SER A 61 -18.09 -6.10 -26.76
C SER A 61 -17.38 -6.17 -25.40
N ARG A 62 -17.75 -5.24 -24.52
CA ARG A 62 -17.14 -4.99 -23.20
C ARG A 62 -17.68 -5.90 -22.08
N TYR A 63 -17.55 -7.21 -22.24
CA TYR A 63 -17.82 -8.15 -21.14
C TYR A 63 -16.68 -8.10 -20.10
N PRO A 64 -16.97 -8.03 -18.79
CA PRO A 64 -15.96 -7.91 -17.73
C PRO A 64 -14.81 -8.91 -17.82
N LEU A 65 -15.11 -10.21 -18.02
CA LEU A 65 -14.08 -11.24 -18.17
C LEU A 65 -13.19 -11.03 -19.40
N ARG A 66 -13.73 -10.49 -20.50
CA ARG A 66 -12.93 -10.17 -21.69
C ARG A 66 -12.05 -8.95 -21.48
N ILE A 67 -12.53 -7.96 -20.74
CA ILE A 67 -11.73 -6.80 -20.35
C ILE A 67 -10.57 -7.24 -19.47
N ILE A 68 -10.84 -8.05 -18.44
CA ILE A 68 -9.81 -8.62 -17.55
C ILE A 68 -8.78 -9.42 -18.35
N GLN A 69 -9.22 -10.29 -19.27
CA GLN A 69 -8.31 -11.03 -20.15
C GLN A 69 -7.45 -10.09 -21.02
N GLY A 70 -8.04 -9.02 -21.55
CA GLY A 70 -7.32 -8.01 -22.32
C GLY A 70 -6.28 -7.26 -21.49
N ILE A 71 -6.64 -6.83 -20.27
CA ILE A 71 -5.70 -6.20 -19.34
C ILE A 71 -4.57 -7.17 -18.98
N ASN A 72 -4.90 -8.43 -18.69
CA ASN A 72 -3.91 -9.45 -18.33
C ASN A 72 -2.90 -9.69 -19.46
N GLN A 73 -3.40 -9.91 -20.68
CA GLN A 73 -2.55 -10.08 -21.86
C GLN A 73 -1.63 -8.85 -22.04
N TYR A 74 -2.20 -7.65 -21.97
CA TYR A 74 -1.42 -6.43 -22.18
C TYR A 74 -0.36 -6.21 -21.09
N LEU A 75 -0.73 -6.28 -19.80
CA LEU A 75 0.21 -6.03 -18.71
C LEU A 75 1.26 -7.14 -18.57
N TYR A 76 0.86 -8.41 -18.65
CA TYR A 76 1.75 -9.53 -18.29
C TYR A 76 2.42 -10.17 -19.49
N ASP A 77 1.74 -10.29 -20.62
CA ASP A 77 2.32 -10.91 -21.80
C ASP A 77 3.00 -9.89 -22.72
N ASP A 78 2.44 -8.69 -22.90
CA ASP A 78 3.03 -7.71 -23.80
C ASP A 78 4.05 -6.83 -23.06
N LEU A 79 3.64 -6.23 -21.92
CA LEU A 79 4.51 -5.38 -21.12
C LEU A 79 5.42 -6.16 -20.17
N LYS A 80 5.14 -7.43 -19.85
CA LYS A 80 5.97 -8.25 -18.95
C LYS A 80 6.04 -7.75 -17.50
N PHE A 81 4.95 -7.18 -16.99
CA PHE A 81 4.81 -6.98 -15.55
C PHE A 81 4.92 -8.32 -14.81
N SER A 82 5.55 -8.33 -13.64
CA SER A 82 5.70 -9.56 -12.86
C SER A 82 5.86 -9.31 -11.37
N GLY A 83 5.46 -10.29 -10.56
CA GLY A 83 5.72 -10.32 -9.13
C GLY A 83 7.17 -10.66 -8.81
N ASN A 84 7.83 -9.87 -7.95
CA ASN A 84 9.19 -10.15 -7.52
C ASN A 84 9.22 -11.25 -6.45
N LYS A 85 9.31 -12.51 -6.90
CA LYS A 85 9.41 -13.68 -6.01
C LYS A 85 10.84 -13.93 -5.50
N ILE A 86 11.85 -13.35 -6.15
CA ILE A 86 13.27 -13.58 -5.84
C ILE A 86 13.73 -12.64 -4.72
N ASP A 87 13.44 -11.35 -4.86
CA ASP A 87 13.82 -10.32 -3.90
C ASP A 87 12.58 -9.51 -3.49
N TYR A 88 11.65 -10.19 -2.82
CA TYR A 88 10.34 -9.65 -2.46
C TYR A 88 10.45 -8.36 -1.63
N TYR A 89 11.45 -8.29 -0.75
CA TYR A 89 11.66 -7.17 0.17
C TYR A 89 12.61 -6.09 -0.35
N ASP A 90 12.94 -6.08 -1.65
CA ASP A 90 13.56 -4.94 -2.32
C ASP A 90 12.64 -3.70 -2.19
N PRO A 91 13.09 -2.58 -1.57
CA PRO A 91 12.28 -1.37 -1.40
C PRO A 91 11.67 -0.87 -2.71
N ARG A 92 12.38 -1.03 -3.83
CA ARG A 92 11.94 -0.60 -5.17
C ARG A 92 10.66 -1.31 -5.62
N ASN A 93 10.33 -2.47 -5.06
CA ASN A 93 9.05 -3.11 -5.37
C ASN A 93 7.85 -2.34 -4.78
N SER A 94 8.09 -1.47 -3.78
CA SER A 94 7.05 -0.71 -3.07
C SER A 94 6.87 0.73 -3.58
N PHE A 95 7.80 1.24 -4.39
CA PHE A 95 7.73 2.57 -4.98
C PHE A 95 7.13 2.51 -6.38
N PHE A 96 6.08 3.30 -6.63
CA PHE A 96 5.26 3.13 -7.82
C PHE A 96 6.01 3.46 -9.12
N ASN A 97 6.93 4.43 -9.08
CA ASN A 97 7.80 4.77 -10.21
C ASN A 97 8.70 3.57 -10.61
N ASP A 98 9.38 2.97 -9.64
CA ASP A 98 10.24 1.80 -9.86
C ASP A 98 9.45 0.61 -10.41
N VAL A 99 8.22 0.42 -9.92
CA VAL A 99 7.36 -0.67 -10.36
C VAL A 99 6.94 -0.49 -11.81
N ILE A 100 6.65 0.74 -12.24
CA ILE A 100 6.35 1.06 -13.65
C ILE A 100 7.60 0.88 -14.52
N ASP A 101 8.74 1.41 -14.09
CA ASP A 101 10.00 1.36 -14.86
C ASP A 101 10.54 -0.06 -15.03
N ARG A 102 10.57 -0.81 -13.93
CA ARG A 102 11.12 -2.18 -13.88
C ARG A 102 10.10 -3.23 -14.27
N ARG A 103 8.82 -2.88 -14.29
CA ARG A 103 7.69 -3.79 -14.48
C ARG A 103 7.72 -4.95 -13.48
N LEU A 104 8.15 -4.66 -12.26
CA LEU A 104 8.45 -5.64 -11.23
C LEU A 104 8.02 -5.09 -9.87
N GLY A 105 7.13 -5.80 -9.18
CA GLY A 105 6.53 -5.29 -7.95
C GLY A 105 6.06 -6.37 -6.97
N ILE A 106 5.30 -5.93 -5.97
CA ILE A 106 4.64 -6.75 -4.96
C ILE A 106 3.11 -6.68 -5.17
N PRO A 107 2.29 -7.50 -4.48
CA PRO A 107 0.86 -7.61 -4.78
C PRO A 107 0.13 -6.26 -4.81
N ILE A 108 0.38 -5.39 -3.83
CA ILE A 108 -0.29 -4.10 -3.75
C ILE A 108 0.14 -3.10 -4.84
N THR A 109 1.41 -3.10 -5.25
CA THR A 109 1.89 -2.14 -6.26
C THR A 109 1.56 -2.58 -7.67
N LEU A 110 1.55 -3.89 -7.95
CA LEU A 110 1.07 -4.41 -9.23
C LEU A 110 -0.46 -4.27 -9.35
N ALA A 111 -1.18 -4.44 -8.24
CA ALA A 111 -2.60 -4.12 -8.19
C ALA A 111 -2.85 -2.64 -8.52
N LEU A 112 -2.01 -1.71 -8.04
CA LEU A 112 -2.16 -0.29 -8.38
C LEU A 112 -2.02 -0.04 -9.89
N VAL A 113 -1.00 -0.62 -10.56
CA VAL A 113 -0.87 -0.53 -12.02
C VAL A 113 -2.15 -1.00 -12.71
N TYR A 114 -2.67 -2.17 -12.29
CA TYR A 114 -3.87 -2.76 -12.86
C TYR A 114 -5.10 -1.86 -12.68
N LEU A 115 -5.35 -1.39 -11.45
CA LEU A 115 -6.48 -0.53 -11.11
C LEU A 115 -6.42 0.78 -11.90
N GLU A 116 -5.24 1.38 -12.05
CA GLU A 116 -5.07 2.64 -12.75
C GLU A 116 -5.29 2.52 -14.26
N VAL A 117 -4.89 1.40 -14.87
CA VAL A 117 -5.19 1.11 -16.29
C VAL A 117 -6.68 0.81 -16.47
N ALA A 118 -7.27 -0.02 -15.61
CA ALA A 118 -8.69 -0.38 -15.65
C ALA A 118 -9.59 0.86 -15.50
N ARG A 119 -9.27 1.75 -14.56
CA ARG A 119 -10.00 3.00 -14.33
C ARG A 119 -10.01 3.90 -15.57
N ARG A 120 -8.89 4.01 -16.28
CA ARG A 120 -8.73 4.88 -17.47
C ARG A 120 -9.49 4.40 -18.69
N ILE A 121 -9.82 3.11 -18.76
CA ILE A 121 -10.65 2.53 -19.82
C ILE A 121 -12.14 2.42 -19.43
N ASP A 122 -12.54 3.10 -18.35
CA ASP A 122 -13.89 3.07 -17.76
C ASP A 122 -14.34 1.67 -17.29
N PHE A 123 -13.41 0.85 -16.79
CA PHE A 123 -13.71 -0.44 -16.17
C PHE A 123 -13.41 -0.37 -14.65
N PRO A 124 -14.41 -0.02 -13.81
CA PRO A 124 -14.18 0.18 -12.39
C PRO A 124 -13.80 -1.13 -11.71
N MET A 125 -12.71 -1.07 -10.97
CA MET A 125 -12.20 -2.16 -10.13
C MET A 125 -11.81 -1.61 -8.78
N VAL A 126 -11.87 -2.45 -7.76
CA VAL A 126 -11.55 -2.09 -6.37
C VAL A 126 -10.50 -3.03 -5.79
N GLY A 127 -9.68 -2.51 -4.89
CA GLY A 127 -8.72 -3.30 -4.12
C GLY A 127 -9.40 -4.08 -3.00
N VAL A 128 -8.88 -5.28 -2.70
CA VAL A 128 -9.38 -6.20 -1.68
C VAL A 128 -8.24 -6.62 -0.76
N GLY A 129 -8.45 -6.37 0.53
CA GLY A 129 -7.41 -6.39 1.53
C GLY A 129 -7.17 -7.75 2.19
N MET A 130 -6.97 -8.83 1.42
CA MET A 130 -6.79 -10.18 1.99
C MET A 130 -5.61 -10.27 2.99
N PRO A 131 -5.75 -10.98 4.12
CA PRO A 131 -4.62 -11.23 5.01
C PRO A 131 -3.45 -11.89 4.27
N GLY A 132 -2.25 -11.31 4.42
CA GLY A 132 -1.02 -11.83 3.79
C GLY A 132 -0.91 -11.62 2.27
N HIS A 133 -1.92 -11.05 1.60
CA HIS A 133 -1.89 -10.82 0.15
C HIS A 133 -2.66 -9.57 -0.26
N PHE A 134 -2.72 -9.23 -1.54
CA PHE A 134 -3.58 -8.15 -2.04
C PHE A 134 -4.22 -8.57 -3.35
N LEU A 135 -5.53 -8.45 -3.44
CA LEU A 135 -6.31 -8.81 -4.61
C LEU A 135 -7.05 -7.58 -5.13
N ILE A 136 -7.57 -7.67 -6.35
CA ILE A 136 -8.50 -6.69 -6.91
C ILE A 136 -9.73 -7.41 -7.44
N ARG A 137 -10.83 -6.72 -7.61
CA ARG A 137 -12.03 -7.28 -8.27
C ARG A 137 -12.76 -6.22 -9.09
N PRO A 138 -13.52 -6.62 -10.10
CA PRO A 138 -14.49 -5.73 -10.74
C PRO A 138 -15.47 -5.17 -9.71
N ASP A 139 -15.77 -3.88 -9.83
CA ASP A 139 -16.83 -3.24 -9.06
C ASP A 139 -18.13 -3.25 -9.87
N VAL A 140 -18.59 -4.46 -10.17
CA VAL A 140 -19.78 -4.71 -10.98
C VAL A 140 -20.67 -5.70 -10.22
N PRO A 141 -21.99 -5.45 -10.13
CA PRO A 141 -22.92 -6.39 -9.50
C PRO A 141 -22.82 -7.79 -10.12
N ASP A 142 -23.06 -8.81 -9.29
CA ASP A 142 -23.12 -10.23 -9.69
C ASP A 142 -21.81 -10.83 -10.23
N ILE A 143 -20.68 -10.15 -10.06
CA ILE A 143 -19.34 -10.68 -10.37
C ILE A 143 -18.58 -11.02 -9.09
N GLU A 144 -18.47 -12.31 -8.81
CA GLU A 144 -17.81 -12.85 -7.61
C GLU A 144 -16.41 -13.42 -7.90
N ILE A 145 -15.66 -12.72 -8.75
CA ILE A 145 -14.26 -13.08 -9.03
C ILE A 145 -13.30 -12.04 -8.49
N PHE A 146 -12.12 -12.52 -8.12
CA PHE A 146 -10.96 -11.70 -7.79
C PHE A 146 -9.90 -11.89 -8.87
N VAL A 147 -8.95 -10.97 -8.92
CA VAL A 147 -7.80 -11.00 -9.81
C VAL A 147 -6.56 -10.81 -8.95
N ASP A 148 -5.60 -11.71 -9.13
CA ASP A 148 -4.30 -11.65 -8.48
C ASP A 148 -3.27 -11.00 -9.39
N ALA A 149 -3.06 -9.69 -9.20
CA ALA A 149 -2.13 -8.93 -10.01
C ALA A 149 -0.65 -9.35 -9.83
N PHE A 150 -0.31 -10.04 -8.73
CA PHE A 150 1.03 -10.56 -8.48
C PHE A 150 1.32 -11.82 -9.27
N ASN A 151 0.30 -12.64 -9.52
CA ASN A 151 0.38 -13.90 -10.24
C ASN A 151 -0.14 -13.79 -11.68
N GLY A 152 0.17 -12.68 -12.36
CA GLY A 152 -0.13 -12.52 -13.79
C GLY A 152 -1.61 -12.29 -14.09
N GLY A 153 -2.36 -11.73 -13.14
CA GLY A 153 -3.78 -11.48 -13.30
C GLY A 153 -4.63 -12.74 -13.20
N GLU A 154 -4.12 -13.78 -12.53
CA GLU A 154 -4.85 -15.02 -12.26
C GLU A 154 -6.24 -14.71 -11.70
N ILE A 155 -7.28 -15.34 -12.27
CA ILE A 155 -8.66 -15.22 -11.78
C ILE A 155 -8.81 -16.16 -10.59
N ILE A 156 -9.24 -15.61 -9.46
CA ILE A 156 -9.34 -16.28 -8.17
C ILE A 156 -10.80 -16.26 -7.71
N PHE A 157 -11.28 -17.38 -7.17
CA PHE A 157 -12.60 -17.48 -6.55
C PHE A 157 -12.49 -17.46 -5.01
N ALA A 158 -13.62 -17.29 -4.33
CA ALA A 158 -13.66 -17.27 -2.87
C ALA A 158 -13.05 -18.54 -2.23
N GLN A 159 -13.26 -19.70 -2.85
CA GLN A 159 -12.70 -20.97 -2.37
C GLN A 159 -11.16 -21.00 -2.44
N ASP A 160 -10.58 -20.47 -3.52
CA ASP A 160 -9.12 -20.34 -3.64
C ASP A 160 -8.55 -19.38 -2.57
N CYS A 161 -9.30 -18.34 -2.20
CA CYS A 161 -8.91 -17.43 -1.12
C CYS A 161 -8.88 -18.17 0.23
N GLU A 162 -9.88 -19.01 0.52
CA GLU A 162 -9.93 -19.82 1.73
C GLU A 162 -8.75 -20.80 1.83
N GLU A 163 -8.41 -21.47 0.71
CA GLU A 163 -7.27 -22.38 0.63
C GLU A 163 -5.95 -21.64 0.88
N ARG A 164 -5.77 -20.47 0.26
CA ARG A 164 -4.57 -19.61 0.47
C ARG A 164 -4.46 -19.14 1.91
N LEU A 165 -5.56 -18.71 2.53
CA LEU A 165 -5.56 -18.32 3.94
C LEU A 165 -5.18 -19.49 4.84
N SER A 166 -5.73 -20.67 4.59
CA SER A 166 -5.40 -21.87 5.35
C SER A 166 -3.92 -22.24 5.26
N GLN A 167 -3.30 -22.04 4.09
CA GLN A 167 -1.84 -22.20 3.90
C GLN A 167 -1.03 -21.15 4.67
N ILE A 168 -1.42 -19.88 4.61
CA ILE A 168 -0.74 -18.77 5.31
C ILE A 168 -0.76 -18.98 6.82
N TYR A 169 -1.92 -19.32 7.38
CA TYR A 169 -2.09 -19.55 8.82
C TYR A 169 -1.62 -20.94 9.29
N GLN A 170 -1.26 -21.83 8.36
CA GLN A 170 -0.87 -23.22 8.62
C GLN A 170 -1.92 -24.01 9.43
N GLN A 171 -3.19 -23.67 9.24
CA GLN A 171 -4.35 -24.32 9.86
C GLN A 171 -5.60 -24.05 9.02
N PRO A 172 -6.65 -24.89 9.10
CA PRO A 172 -7.91 -24.62 8.41
C PRO A 172 -8.48 -23.27 8.86
N VAL A 173 -8.79 -22.41 7.90
CA VAL A 173 -9.45 -21.12 8.13
C VAL A 173 -10.75 -21.10 7.36
N THR A 174 -11.85 -20.75 8.02
CA THR A 174 -13.10 -20.44 7.34
C THR A 174 -13.04 -19.00 6.85
N LEU A 175 -13.35 -18.80 5.57
CA LEU A 175 -13.37 -17.48 4.96
C LEU A 175 -14.43 -16.59 5.61
N GLN A 176 -14.01 -15.42 6.09
CA GLN A 176 -14.90 -14.39 6.63
C GLN A 176 -15.03 -13.23 5.64
N PRO A 177 -16.22 -12.61 5.50
CA PRO A 177 -16.41 -11.47 4.58
C PRO A 177 -15.40 -10.34 4.78
N GLU A 178 -14.97 -10.11 6.02
CA GLU A 178 -13.99 -9.10 6.41
C GLU A 178 -12.61 -9.34 5.78
N PHE A 179 -12.25 -10.60 5.49
CA PHE A 179 -11.01 -10.93 4.79
C PHE A 179 -11.04 -10.53 3.32
N LEU A 180 -12.21 -10.35 2.73
CA LEU A 180 -12.40 -9.93 1.35
C LEU A 180 -13.05 -8.54 1.24
N ALA A 181 -12.97 -7.75 2.32
CA ALA A 181 -13.45 -6.40 2.33
C ALA A 181 -12.67 -5.52 1.33
N VAL A 182 -13.42 -4.63 0.67
CA VAL A 182 -12.85 -3.57 -0.17
C VAL A 182 -11.99 -2.67 0.69
N VAL A 183 -10.81 -2.31 0.19
CA VAL A 183 -9.95 -1.33 0.86
C VAL A 183 -10.29 0.08 0.39
N SER A 184 -10.35 0.99 1.35
CA SER A 184 -10.42 2.43 1.08
C SER A 184 -9.09 2.93 0.48
N ASN A 185 -9.10 4.10 -0.16
CA ASN A 185 -7.90 4.69 -0.76
C ASN A 185 -6.85 5.02 0.32
N ARG A 186 -7.25 5.56 1.47
CA ARG A 186 -6.35 5.73 2.62
C ARG A 186 -5.78 4.41 3.13
N GLN A 187 -6.59 3.35 3.18
CA GLN A 187 -6.12 2.02 3.60
C GLN A 187 -5.13 1.43 2.59
N PHE A 188 -5.33 1.64 1.29
CA PHE A 188 -4.41 1.25 0.23
C PHE A 188 -3.03 1.90 0.44
N LEU A 189 -3.00 3.23 0.58
CA LEU A 189 -1.77 3.99 0.81
C LEU A 189 -1.07 3.59 2.12
N ALA A 190 -1.83 3.35 3.19
CA ALA A 190 -1.25 2.87 4.45
C ALA A 190 -0.64 1.47 4.31
N ARG A 191 -1.24 0.56 3.53
CA ARG A 191 -0.63 -0.76 3.27
C ARG A 191 0.67 -0.64 2.48
N MET A 192 0.76 0.26 1.51
CA MET A 192 2.01 0.55 0.81
C MET A 192 3.09 1.06 1.78
N LEU A 193 2.73 2.04 2.61
CA LEU A 193 3.64 2.61 3.62
C LEU A 193 4.05 1.59 4.69
N THR A 194 3.17 0.68 5.09
CA THR A 194 3.49 -0.41 6.02
C THR A 194 4.52 -1.37 5.45
N ASN A 195 4.46 -1.68 4.14
CA ASN A 195 5.51 -2.47 3.50
C ASN A 195 6.86 -1.73 3.49
N ILE A 196 6.86 -0.45 3.15
CA ILE A 196 8.06 0.40 3.17
C ILE A 196 8.65 0.47 4.59
N LYS A 197 7.80 0.73 5.60
CA LYS A 197 8.16 0.73 7.03
C LYS A 197 8.82 -0.58 7.44
N PHE A 198 8.22 -1.72 7.08
CA PHE A 198 8.76 -3.03 7.42
C PHE A 198 10.15 -3.25 6.79
N ILE A 199 10.31 -2.93 5.51
CA ILE A 199 11.57 -3.10 4.78
C ILE A 199 12.68 -2.25 5.43
N TYR A 200 12.43 -0.96 5.64
CA TYR A 200 13.45 -0.07 6.23
C TYR A 200 13.75 -0.39 7.69
N LEU A 201 12.76 -0.82 8.49
CA LEU A 201 13.00 -1.28 9.85
C LEU A 201 13.91 -2.51 9.87
N LYS A 202 13.72 -3.46 8.94
CA LYS A 202 14.60 -4.63 8.80
C LYS A 202 16.01 -4.26 8.36
N GLN A 203 16.15 -3.22 7.54
CA GLN A 203 17.44 -2.68 7.09
C GLN A 203 18.10 -1.76 8.12
N GLN A 204 17.43 -1.46 9.24
CA GLN A 204 17.87 -0.50 10.28
C GLN A 204 18.01 0.94 9.77
N GLU A 205 17.30 1.30 8.70
CA GLU A 205 17.19 2.66 8.16
C GLU A 205 16.14 3.43 8.97
N LEU A 206 16.52 3.91 10.16
CA LEU A 206 15.60 4.45 11.15
C LEU A 206 14.91 5.74 10.70
N GLU A 207 15.61 6.64 10.03
CA GLU A 207 15.06 7.89 9.49
C GLU A 207 13.99 7.61 8.43
N LYS A 208 14.24 6.64 7.55
CA LYS A 208 13.27 6.23 6.52
C LYS A 208 12.07 5.48 7.12
N THR A 209 12.32 4.69 8.17
CA THR A 209 11.26 4.05 8.96
C THR A 209 10.37 5.11 9.62
N LEU A 210 10.97 6.13 10.25
CA LEU A 210 10.27 7.26 10.83
C LEU A 210 9.41 7.99 9.79
N ALA A 211 9.99 8.30 8.62
CA ALA A 211 9.27 8.94 7.54
C ALA A 211 8.03 8.14 7.09
N ALA A 212 8.13 6.80 7.01
CA ALA A 212 6.98 5.94 6.70
C ALA A 212 5.89 6.00 7.78
N ILE A 213 6.27 5.89 9.05
CA ILE A 213 5.34 5.97 10.19
C ILE A 213 4.62 7.33 10.20
N GLU A 214 5.34 8.43 9.99
CA GLU A 214 4.75 9.77 9.96
C GLU A 214 3.69 9.91 8.87
N ARG A 215 3.92 9.35 7.67
CA ARG A 215 2.92 9.35 6.58
C ARG A 215 1.72 8.46 6.89
N ILE A 216 1.92 7.32 7.57
CA ILE A 216 0.80 6.51 8.07
C ILE A 216 -0.04 7.31 9.07
N LEU A 217 0.60 8.07 9.96
CA LEU A 217 -0.09 8.95 10.91
C LEU A 217 -0.76 10.17 10.24
N LEU A 218 -0.31 10.61 9.06
CA LEU A 218 -1.06 11.60 8.27
C LEU A 218 -2.39 11.02 7.74
N LEU A 219 -2.41 9.74 7.36
CA LEU A 219 -3.62 9.04 6.92
C LEU A 219 -4.53 8.69 8.09
N PHE A 220 -3.95 8.23 9.20
CA PHE A 220 -4.67 7.77 10.38
C PHE A 220 -4.01 8.29 11.68
N PRO A 221 -4.33 9.53 12.11
CA PRO A 221 -3.63 10.22 13.19
C PRO A 221 -3.69 9.56 14.57
N ASN A 222 -4.65 8.66 14.77
CA ASN A 222 -4.96 8.09 16.07
C ASN A 222 -4.58 6.61 16.22
N VAL A 223 -3.91 6.01 15.23
CA VAL A 223 -3.50 4.60 15.28
C VAL A 223 -2.44 4.41 16.37
N THR A 224 -2.85 3.77 17.45
CA THR A 224 -2.07 3.70 18.70
C THR A 224 -0.72 2.99 18.51
N LEU A 225 -0.68 1.94 17.69
CA LEU A 225 0.58 1.22 17.39
C LEU A 225 1.58 2.09 16.61
N GLU A 226 1.10 2.94 15.70
CA GLU A 226 1.97 3.84 14.93
C GLU A 226 2.50 4.98 15.80
N LEU A 227 1.72 5.47 16.78
CA LEU A 227 2.22 6.39 17.80
C LEU A 227 3.33 5.75 18.63
N ARG A 228 3.12 4.51 19.12
CA ARG A 228 4.15 3.77 19.85
C ARG A 228 5.43 3.64 19.02
N ASP A 229 5.29 3.19 17.78
CA ASP A 229 6.44 2.94 16.92
C ASP A 229 7.17 4.25 16.58
N ARG A 230 6.45 5.36 16.31
CA ARG A 230 7.07 6.69 16.14
C ARG A 230 7.85 7.12 17.37
N GLY A 231 7.27 6.91 18.55
CA GLY A 231 7.92 7.25 19.82
C GLY A 231 9.21 6.47 20.06
N LEU A 232 9.19 5.16 19.80
CA LEU A 232 10.37 4.30 19.92
C LEU A 232 11.47 4.64 18.91
N ILE A 233 11.12 4.89 17.65
CA ILE A 233 12.10 5.29 16.62
C ILE A 233 12.64 6.68 16.91
N SER A 234 11.80 7.62 17.36
CA SER A 234 12.22 8.97 17.76
C SER A 234 13.20 8.93 18.93
N TYR A 235 12.98 8.03 19.90
CA TYR A 235 13.92 7.80 21.00
C TYR A 235 15.29 7.33 20.48
N GLN A 236 15.31 6.35 19.57
CA GLN A 236 16.55 5.83 18.99
C GLN A 236 17.32 6.88 18.18
N LEU A 237 16.60 7.81 17.52
CA LEU A 237 17.16 8.93 16.78
C LEU A 237 17.52 10.15 17.66
N GLY A 238 17.32 10.07 18.98
CA GLY A 238 17.61 11.17 19.92
C GLY A 238 16.59 12.30 19.94
N ASN A 239 15.45 12.17 19.26
CA ASN A 239 14.35 13.13 19.33
C ASN A 239 13.46 12.85 20.54
N TYR A 240 13.99 13.12 21.73
CA TYR A 240 13.34 12.83 23.00
C TYR A 240 12.00 13.55 23.23
N PRO A 241 11.82 14.83 22.86
CA PRO A 241 10.52 15.50 23.02
C PRO A 241 9.39 14.78 22.28
N GLN A 242 9.63 14.37 21.02
CA GLN A 242 8.65 13.61 20.24
C GLN A 242 8.43 12.22 20.82
N ALA A 243 9.51 11.55 21.25
CA ALA A 243 9.43 10.24 21.86
C ALA A 243 8.56 10.23 23.12
N VAL A 244 8.75 11.21 24.01
CA VAL A 244 7.97 11.33 25.25
C VAL A 244 6.49 11.57 24.94
N ASP A 245 6.17 12.52 24.07
CA ASP A 245 4.78 12.84 23.72
C ASP A 245 4.05 11.61 23.14
N ASP A 246 4.65 10.94 22.17
CA ASP A 246 4.05 9.77 21.52
C ASP A 246 3.86 8.58 22.47
N LEU A 247 4.86 8.28 23.31
CA LEU A 247 4.80 7.16 24.24
C LEU A 247 3.84 7.41 25.40
N GLN A 248 3.70 8.65 25.86
CA GLN A 248 2.66 9.04 26.82
C GLN A 248 1.27 8.90 26.21
N ASN A 249 1.07 9.40 24.98
CA ASN A 249 -0.19 9.27 24.24
C ASN A 249 -0.56 7.80 23.98
N TYR A 250 0.43 6.96 23.68
CA TYR A 250 0.25 5.51 23.56
C TYR A 250 -0.27 4.87 24.86
N LEU A 251 0.41 5.12 25.98
CA LEU A 251 0.03 4.57 27.29
C LEU A 251 -1.31 5.10 27.81
N ALA A 252 -1.66 6.35 27.48
CA ALA A 252 -2.95 6.91 27.83
C ALA A 252 -4.12 6.19 27.13
N LYS A 253 -3.90 5.72 25.89
CA LYS A 253 -4.90 5.00 25.10
C LYS A 253 -4.94 3.50 25.41
N VAL A 254 -3.80 2.88 25.69
CA VAL A 254 -3.71 1.43 25.97
C VAL A 254 -2.83 1.18 27.20
N PRO A 255 -3.33 1.48 28.41
CA PRO A 255 -2.53 1.46 29.63
C PRO A 255 -2.05 0.06 30.05
N ASP A 256 -2.78 -0.97 29.64
CA ASP A 256 -2.55 -2.38 29.98
C ASP A 256 -1.93 -3.17 28.82
N ALA A 257 -1.29 -2.49 27.86
CA ALA A 257 -0.55 -3.16 26.79
C ALA A 257 0.57 -4.06 27.36
N GLN A 258 0.88 -5.14 26.65
CA GLN A 258 1.90 -6.11 27.08
C GLN A 258 3.28 -5.46 27.31
N ASP A 259 3.63 -4.46 26.50
CA ASP A 259 4.86 -3.68 26.55
C ASP A 259 4.78 -2.45 27.48
N ALA A 260 3.63 -2.16 28.11
CA ALA A 260 3.41 -0.94 28.88
C ALA A 260 4.43 -0.74 30.01
N SER A 261 4.83 -1.82 30.69
CA SER A 261 5.84 -1.75 31.75
C SER A 261 7.23 -1.32 31.24
N VAL A 262 7.60 -1.73 30.03
CA VAL A 262 8.84 -1.34 29.36
C VAL A 262 8.78 0.12 28.94
N ILE A 263 7.66 0.54 28.35
CA ILE A 263 7.45 1.93 27.92
C ILE A 263 7.46 2.91 29.10
N ARG A 264 6.83 2.55 30.24
CA ARG A 264 6.86 3.38 31.46
C ARG A 264 8.29 3.54 32.03
N ARG A 265 9.10 2.50 31.93
CA ARG A 265 10.52 2.56 32.35
C ARG A 265 11.31 3.51 31.46
N LEU A 266 11.15 3.39 30.13
CA LEU A 266 11.78 4.28 29.15
C LEU A 266 11.40 5.75 29.40
N LEU A 267 10.12 6.04 29.65
CA LEU A 267 9.67 7.40 29.98
C LEU A 267 10.26 7.93 31.29
N THR A 268 10.48 7.05 32.29
CA THR A 268 11.11 7.44 33.56
C THR A 268 12.59 7.77 33.38
N GLU A 269 13.29 7.06 32.48
CA GLU A 269 14.67 7.34 32.12
C GLU A 269 14.78 8.67 31.38
N LEU A 270 13.89 8.93 30.42
CA LEU A 270 13.85 10.18 29.65
C LEU A 270 13.48 11.42 30.46
N GLY A 271 12.75 11.27 31.58
CA GLY A 271 12.37 12.40 32.45
C GLY A 271 13.40 12.76 33.52
N ARG A 272 14.58 12.12 33.53
CA ARG A 272 15.67 12.37 34.50
C ARG A 272 16.77 13.29 33.99
N ASP A 273 16.77 13.59 32.69
CA ASP A 273 17.69 14.51 32.02
C ASP A 273 17.02 15.87 31.75
#